data_AF-A0A134BZQ8-F1
#
_entry.id   AF-A0A134BZQ8-F1
#
_cell.length_a   1.000
_cell.length_b   1.000
_cell.length_c   1.000
_cell.angle_alpha   90.00
_cell.angle_beta   90.00
_cell.angle_gamma   90.00
#
_symmetry.space_group_name_H-M   'P 1'
#
loop_
_entity.id
_entity.type
_entity.pdbx_description
1 polymer ?
#
loop_
_entity_poly.entity_id
_entity_poly.type
_entity_poly.pdbx_seq_one_letter_code
_entity_poly.pdbx_strand_id
1 'polypeptide(L)' 'MELASFNEKPNAWVTDSGVYTFKVGASSRDIKDSATLKLKGNTVKVHQILEPKHKLNLLK' A
#
# COMPACT_ATOMS: atom_id res chain seq x y z
N MET A 1 -8.32 5.18 0.40
CA MET A 1 -8.10 3.72 0.47
C MET A 1 -7.18 3.24 -0.64
N GLU A 2 -7.29 3.79 -1.86
CA GLU A 2 -6.48 3.43 -3.04
C GLU A 2 -4.94 3.37 -2.89
N LEU A 3 -4.36 3.92 -1.81
CA LEU A 3 -2.91 3.96 -1.57
C LEU A 3 -2.50 3.17 -0.32
N ALA A 4 -3.43 2.45 0.30
CA ALA A 4 -3.18 1.70 1.51
C ALA A 4 -2.54 0.34 1.22
N SER A 5 -1.54 -0.03 2.02
CA SER A 5 -0.98 -1.37 2.09
C SER A 5 -1.63 -2.11 3.25
N PHE A 6 -1.93 -3.40 3.07
CA PHE A 6 -2.42 -4.22 4.16
C PHE A 6 -1.28 -4.57 5.12
N ASN A 7 -1.44 -4.25 6.40
CA ASN A 7 -0.51 -4.63 7.44
C ASN A 7 -1.12 -5.77 8.27
N GLU A 8 -0.53 -6.95 8.17
CA GLU A 8 -0.98 -8.17 8.85
C GLU A 8 -0.83 -8.08 10.37
N LYS A 9 0.15 -7.32 10.90
CA LYS A 9 0.37 -7.23 12.36
C LYS A 9 -0.81 -6.56 13.10
N PRO A 10 -1.30 -5.38 12.68
CA PRO A 10 -2.48 -4.75 13.28
C PRO A 10 -3.81 -5.15 12.61
N ASN A 11 -3.79 -6.02 11.58
CA ASN A 11 -4.95 -6.31 10.72
C ASN A 11 -5.65 -5.04 10.23
N ALA A 12 -4.89 -4.21 9.53
CA ALA A 12 -5.37 -2.89 9.11
C ALA A 12 -4.86 -2.53 7.72
N TRP A 13 -5.67 -1.78 6.99
CA TRP A 13 -5.21 -1.04 5.82
C TRP A 13 -4.52 0.23 6.29
N VAL A 14 -3.22 0.35 5.98
CA VAL A 14 -2.38 1.47 6.40
C VAL A 14 -1.92 2.24 5.17
N THR A 15 -2.19 3.54 5.14
CA THR A 15 -1.55 4.49 4.22
C THR A 15 -0.51 5.24 5.03
N ASP A 16 0.77 4.99 4.79
CA ASP A 16 1.86 5.68 5.49
C ASP A 16 1.89 7.16 5.14
N SER A 17 2.33 8.00 6.09
CA SER A 17 2.62 9.39 5.79
C SER A 17 3.91 9.47 4.97
N GLY A 18 3.88 10.19 3.86
CA GLY A 18 5.03 10.27 2.98
C GLY A 18 4.75 11.05 1.71
N VAL A 19 5.73 11.07 0.83
CA VAL A 19 5.59 11.60 -0.52
C VAL A 19 5.33 10.43 -1.46
N TYR A 20 4.19 10.48 -2.14
CA TYR A 20 3.79 9.49 -3.13
C TYR A 20 3.97 10.08 -4.51
N THR A 21 4.62 9.32 -5.40
CA THR A 21 4.83 9.72 -6.79
C THR A 21 3.87 8.99 -7.69
N PHE A 22 2.93 9.73 -8.28
CA PHE A 22 2.06 9.25 -9.34
C PHE A 22 2.79 9.34 -10.66
N LYS A 23 2.74 8.26 -11.43
CA LYS A 23 3.35 8.17 -12.76
C LYS A 23 2.25 7.96 -13.79
N VAL A 24 2.22 8.77 -14.82
CA VAL A 24 1.21 8.75 -15.89
C VAL A 24 1.91 8.46 -17.21
N GLY A 25 1.39 7.52 -17.98
CA GLY A 25 2.06 7.04 -19.18
C GLY A 25 1.20 6.06 -19.97
N ALA A 26 1.65 5.69 -21.17
CA ALA A 26 0.95 4.73 -22.01
C ALA A 26 1.17 3.28 -21.54
N SER A 27 2.19 3.05 -20.72
CA SER A 27 2.54 1.76 -20.13
C SER A 27 3.25 1.99 -18.80
N SER A 28 3.25 1.02 -17.89
CA SER A 28 4.07 1.10 -16.67
C SER A 28 5.58 1.21 -16.95
N ARG A 29 6.01 0.94 -18.19
CA ARG A 29 7.38 1.08 -18.68
C ARG A 29 7.60 2.38 -19.48
N ASP A 30 6.53 2.99 -19.98
CA ASP A 30 6.56 4.25 -20.74
C ASP A 30 5.81 5.33 -19.96
N ILE A 31 6.53 6.04 -19.11
CA ILE A 31 6.00 7.09 -18.24
C ILE A 31 6.26 8.44 -18.90
N LYS A 32 5.19 9.21 -19.12
CA LYS A 32 5.22 10.49 -19.83
C LYS A 32 5.20 11.68 -18.88
N ASP A 33 4.61 11.52 -17.71
CA ASP A 33 4.58 12.57 -16.69
C ASP A 33 4.51 11.97 -15.28
N SER A 34 4.83 12.79 -14.27
CA SER A 34 4.70 12.39 -12.88
C SER A 34 4.32 13.55 -11.97
N ALA A 35 3.46 13.27 -11.00
CA ALA A 35 3.06 14.22 -9.97
C ALA A 35 3.43 13.67 -8.59
N THR A 36 3.74 14.54 -7.65
CA THR A 36 4.01 14.15 -6.26
C THR A 36 2.96 14.72 -5.32
N LEU A 37 2.54 13.91 -4.35
CA LEU A 37 1.60 14.32 -3.31
C LEU A 37 2.16 13.94 -1.95
N LYS A 38 2.16 14.89 -1.03
CA LYS A 38 2.48 14.63 0.37
C LYS A 38 1.20 14.23 1.11
N LEU A 39 1.14 13.00 1.58
CA LEU A 39 -0.01 12.47 2.30
C LEU A 39 0.23 12.48 3.81
N LYS A 40 -0.82 12.82 4.55
CA LYS A 40 -0.91 12.52 5.98
C LYS A 40 -1.39 11.08 6.09
N GLY A 41 -0.70 10.28 6.91
CA GLY A 41 -0.98 8.86 7.02
C GLY A 41 -2.38 8.59 7.57
N ASN A 42 -2.93 7.42 7.26
CA ASN A 42 -4.23 6.98 7.71
C ASN A 42 -4.24 5.47 7.97
N THR A 43 -5.01 5.02 8.95
CA THR A 43 -5.10 3.61 9.34
C THR A 43 -6.56 3.22 9.51
N VAL A 44 -6.98 2.17 8.80
CA VAL A 44 -8.32 1.60 8.88
C VAL A 44 -8.20 0.16 9.37
N LYS A 45 -8.61 -0.09 10.62
CA LYS A 45 -8.64 -1.45 11.19
C LYS A 45 -9.74 -2.28 10.57
N VAL A 46 -9.46 -3.55 10.32
CA VAL A 46 -10.42 -4.52 9.81
C VAL A 46 -10.36 -5.82 10.61
N HIS A 47 -11.34 -6.69 10.39
CA HIS A 47 -11.42 -7.97 11.06
C HIS A 47 -10.43 -8.97 10.46
N GLN A 48 -9.92 -9.85 11.32
CA GLN A 48 -8.94 -10.88 10.99
C GLN A 48 -9.69 -12.19 10.67
N ILE A 49 -9.91 -12.46 9.38
CA ILE A 49 -10.86 -13.49 8.92
C ILE A 49 -10.19 -14.66 8.17
N LEU A 50 -9.06 -14.42 7.50
CA LEU A 50 -8.38 -15.39 6.61
C LEU A 50 -6.87 -15.47 6.86
N GLU A 51 -6.49 -15.77 8.10
CA GLU A 51 -5.08 -15.93 8.43
C GLU A 51 -4.50 -17.25 7.90
N PRO A 52 -3.25 -17.24 7.40
CA PRO A 52 -2.55 -18.46 7.03
C PRO A 52 -2.40 -19.39 8.24
N LYS A 53 -2.89 -20.63 8.13
CA LYS A 53 -2.76 -21.65 9.19
C LYS A 53 -1.35 -22.24 9.29
N HIS A 54 -0.51 -21.99 8.29
CA HIS A 54 0.86 -22.47 8.22
C HIS A 54 1.82 -21.29 8.01
N LYS A 55 3.03 -21.43 8.56
CA LYS A 55 4.05 -20.38 8.50
C LYS A 55 4.49 -20.14 7.05
N LEU A 56 4.31 -18.91 6.58
CA LEU A 56 4.79 -18.47 5.27
C LEU A 56 6.23 -17.96 5.41
N ASN A 57 7.10 -18.41 4.49
CA ASN A 57 8.47 -17.90 4.38
C ASN A 57 8.49 -16.82 3.30
N LEU A 58 8.24 -15.57 3.69
CA LEU A 58 8.25 -14.44 2.78
C LEU A 58 9.68 -14.03 2.43
N LEU A 59 9.90 -13.68 1.17
CA LEU A 59 11.15 -13.07 0.70
C LEU A 59 11.22 -11.62 1.20
N LYS A 60 12.36 -11.24 1.78
CA LYS A 60 12.64 -9.88 2.23
C LYS A 60 13.24 -9.04 1.11
#